data_AF-A0A316TRU3-F1
#
_entry.id   AF-A0A316TRU3-F1
#
_cell.length_a   1.000
_cell.length_b   1.000
_cell.length_c   1.000
_cell.angle_alpha   90.00
_cell.angle_beta   90.00
_cell.angle_gamma   90.00
#
_symmetry.space_group_name_H-M   'P 1'
#
loop_
_entity.id
_entity.type
_entity.pdbx_description
1 polymer ?
#
loop_
_entity_poly.entity_id
_entity_poly.type
_entity_poly.pdbx_seq_one_letter_code
_entity_poly.pdbx_strand_id
1 'polypeptide(L)'
;MSSDPKNFTAEERAAIALKAQSGDPSAKQELAEKHGITVEEIEKWIRETGSRSVTEGEETVSLEANEDFAESVSFGAVPDRLNYPRLIFWSLFGTGIVVITVLAIMAVYNYTITSAEQSRASESQFYNISELEARDSAILDSYGVVDLEEGIYRIPIDSAMTLIAEEAE
;
A
#
# COMPACT_ATOMS: atom_id res chain seq x y z
N MET A 1 19.43 44.76 59.31
CA MET A 1 18.29 44.37 60.17
C MET A 1 18.34 42.86 60.31
N SER A 2 18.33 42.38 61.54
CA SER A 2 18.55 40.98 61.91
C SER A 2 17.28 40.19 61.65
N SER A 3 17.32 39.23 60.73
CA SER A 3 16.28 38.23 60.55
C SER A 3 16.89 36.89 60.92
N ASP A 4 16.57 36.40 62.12
CA ASP A 4 16.94 35.04 62.55
C ASP A 4 16.50 34.01 61.49
N PRO A 5 17.35 33.02 61.13
CA PRO A 5 16.94 31.98 60.21
C PRO A 5 15.88 31.13 60.90
N LYS A 6 14.60 31.34 60.56
CA LYS A 6 13.53 30.41 60.89
C LYS A 6 13.94 29.03 60.37
N ASN A 7 14.10 28.07 61.26
CA ASN A 7 14.41 26.69 60.90
C ASN A 7 13.17 26.04 60.27
N PHE A 8 12.97 26.24 58.97
CA PHE A 8 11.95 25.52 58.21
C PHE A 8 12.34 24.04 58.10
N THR A 9 11.40 23.15 58.36
CA THR A 9 11.56 21.71 58.12
C THR A 9 11.67 21.41 56.62
N ALA A 10 12.27 20.28 56.24
CA ALA A 10 12.46 19.92 54.84
C ALA A 10 11.13 19.81 54.06
N GLU A 11 10.05 19.45 54.75
CA GLU A 11 8.70 19.36 54.19
C GLU A 11 8.08 20.73 53.94
N GLU A 12 8.25 21.67 54.87
CA GLU A 12 7.77 23.06 54.72
C GLU A 12 8.49 23.79 53.58
N ARG A 13 9.81 23.59 53.44
CA ARG A 13 10.59 24.16 52.33
C ARG A 13 10.11 23.64 50.97
N ALA A 14 9.82 22.34 50.88
CA ALA A 14 9.29 21.73 49.66
C ALA A 14 7.90 22.25 49.31
N ALA A 15 7.02 22.41 50.31
CA ALA A 15 5.67 22.97 50.11
C ALA A 15 5.70 24.43 49.65
N ILE A 16 6.61 25.24 50.20
CA ILE A 16 6.80 26.64 49.79
C ILE A 16 7.38 26.71 48.37
N ALA A 17 8.38 25.87 48.06
CA ALA A 17 9.00 25.80 46.74
C ALA A 17 8.00 25.41 45.63
N LEU A 18 7.13 24.42 45.89
CA LEU A 18 6.12 23.96 44.92
C LEU A 18 5.06 25.05 44.65
N LYS A 19 4.61 25.76 45.70
CA LYS A 19 3.71 26.92 45.56
C LYS A 19 4.37 28.07 44.80
N ALA A 20 5.67 28.29 44.99
CA ALA A 20 6.42 29.32 44.28
C ALA A 20 6.76 28.95 42.82
N GLN A 21 6.82 27.65 42.48
CA GLN A 21 7.04 27.17 41.12
C GLN A 21 5.82 27.34 40.22
N SER A 22 4.61 27.21 40.78
CA SER A 22 3.34 27.30 40.05
C SER A 22 2.80 28.74 39.91
N GLY A 23 3.41 29.71 40.60
CA GLY A 23 3.00 31.12 40.61
C GLY A 23 3.84 32.05 39.72
N ASP A 24 3.21 33.14 39.28
CA ASP A 24 3.84 34.27 38.58
C ASP A 24 4.92 34.96 39.47
N PRO A 25 5.98 35.61 38.94
CA PRO A 25 7.01 36.32 39.72
C PRO A 25 6.53 37.17 40.90
N SER A 26 5.35 37.80 40.82
CA SER A 26 4.76 38.55 41.93
C SER A 26 4.34 37.66 43.12
N ALA A 27 3.93 36.41 42.87
CA ALA A 27 3.57 35.45 43.91
C ALA A 27 4.79 34.97 44.72
N LYS A 28 5.97 34.91 44.10
CA LYS A 28 7.23 34.58 44.80
C LYS A 28 7.61 35.66 45.81
N GLN A 29 7.36 36.92 45.45
CA GLN A 29 7.63 38.07 46.31
C GLN A 29 6.65 38.12 47.49
N GLU A 30 5.37 37.80 47.27
CA GLU A 30 4.38 37.67 48.34
C GLU A 30 4.71 36.51 49.30
N LEU A 31 5.15 35.36 48.77
CA LEU A 31 5.57 34.21 49.59
C LEU A 31 6.84 34.51 50.40
N ALA A 32 7.79 35.23 49.81
CA ALA A 32 8.99 35.71 50.48
C ALA A 32 8.64 36.61 51.68
N GLU A 33 7.75 37.58 51.47
CA GLU A 33 7.31 38.49 52.55
C GLU A 33 6.50 37.75 53.63
N LYS A 34 5.57 36.87 53.22
CA LYS A 34 4.70 36.11 54.12
C LYS A 34 5.46 35.15 55.03
N HIS A 35 6.51 34.52 54.50
CA HIS A 35 7.32 33.55 55.23
C HIS A 35 8.60 34.16 55.83
N GLY A 36 8.89 35.44 55.52
CA GLY A 36 10.06 36.15 56.03
C GLY A 36 11.38 35.63 55.49
N ILE A 37 11.38 35.14 54.25
CA ILE A 37 12.52 34.52 53.54
C ILE A 37 12.83 35.32 52.28
N THR A 38 14.04 35.19 51.74
CA THR A 38 14.37 35.90 50.49
C THR A 38 13.86 35.15 49.26
N VAL A 39 13.63 35.87 48.17
CA VAL A 39 13.27 35.25 46.88
C VAL A 39 14.36 34.29 46.41
N GLU A 40 15.62 34.60 46.70
CA GLU A 40 16.80 33.78 46.40
C GLU A 40 16.80 32.45 47.17
N GLU A 41 16.36 32.44 48.43
CA GLU A 41 16.22 31.21 49.22
C GLU A 41 15.10 30.31 48.67
N ILE A 42 13.99 30.90 48.22
CA ILE A 42 12.91 30.17 47.57
C ILE A 42 13.40 29.55 46.25
N GLU A 43 14.15 30.29 45.44
CA GLU A 43 14.73 29.76 44.20
C GLU A 43 15.74 28.64 44.45
N LYS A 44 16.54 28.75 45.51
CA LYS A 44 17.43 27.68 45.95
C LYS A 44 16.63 26.44 46.33
N TRP A 45 15.53 26.57 47.07
CA TRP A 45 14.67 25.44 47.43
C TRP A 45 13.91 24.85 46.23
N ILE A 46 13.50 25.66 45.24
CA ILE A 46 12.94 25.15 43.98
C ILE A 46 13.96 24.26 43.27
N ARG A 47 15.23 24.70 43.21
CA ARG A 47 16.32 23.92 42.61
C ARG A 47 16.62 22.64 43.39
N GLU A 48 16.66 22.72 44.71
CA GLU A 48 16.90 21.56 45.60
C GLU A 48 15.74 20.56 45.57
N THR A 49 14.49 21.04 45.49
CA THR A 49 13.29 20.18 45.43
C THR A 49 13.12 19.53 44.06
N GLY A 50 13.47 20.24 42.97
CA GLY A 50 13.53 19.69 41.62
C GLY A 50 14.69 18.71 41.39
N SER A 51 15.72 18.73 42.25
CA SER A 51 16.86 17.81 42.21
C SER A 51 16.85 16.77 43.34
N ARG A 52 15.68 16.34 43.83
CA ARG A 52 15.60 15.19 44.74
C ARG A 52 15.83 13.88 43.96
N SER A 53 17.08 13.67 43.55
CA SER A 53 17.55 12.41 42.99
C SER A 53 17.54 11.35 44.07
N VAL A 54 16.60 10.41 43.98
CA VAL A 54 16.71 9.12 44.66
C VAL A 54 17.81 8.34 43.93
N THR A 55 18.98 8.24 44.54
CA THR A 55 20.04 7.36 44.06
C THR A 55 19.80 5.97 44.62
N GLU A 56 18.95 5.19 43.95
CA GLU A 56 18.95 3.73 44.01
C GLU A 56 18.86 3.21 42.57
N GLY A 57 19.84 2.39 42.17
CA GLY A 57 19.80 1.50 41.00
C GLY A 57 19.35 2.15 39.68
N GLU A 58 20.31 2.45 38.82
CA GLU A 58 20.15 3.08 37.49
C GLU A 58 19.03 2.50 36.62
N GLU A 59 17.81 3.03 36.77
CA GLU A 59 16.85 3.33 35.72
C GLU A 59 15.80 4.29 36.29
N THR A 60 16.13 5.59 36.32
CA THR A 60 15.17 6.62 36.73
C THR A 60 14.17 6.87 35.63
N VAL A 61 13.07 6.11 35.64
CA VAL A 61 11.89 6.40 34.82
C VAL A 61 11.19 7.61 35.44
N SER A 62 11.44 8.79 34.87
CA SER A 62 10.69 10.01 35.14
C SER A 62 9.28 9.87 34.54
N LEU A 63 8.30 9.54 35.39
CA LEU A 63 6.89 9.55 35.03
C LEU A 63 6.40 11.01 34.99
N GLU A 64 6.57 11.65 33.85
CA GLU A 64 5.94 12.93 33.57
C GLU A 64 4.44 12.68 33.39
N ALA A 65 3.61 13.31 34.24
CA ALA A 65 2.16 13.21 34.18
C ALA A 65 1.62 13.99 32.97
N ASN A 66 1.87 13.44 31.79
CA ASN A 66 1.34 13.95 30.53
C ASN A 66 -0.18 13.68 30.46
N GLU A 67 -0.93 14.45 29.69
CA GLU A 67 -2.39 14.29 29.55
C GLU A 67 -2.77 12.86 29.12
N ASP A 68 -1.94 12.21 28.29
CA ASP A 68 -2.10 10.82 27.87
C ASP A 68 -2.01 9.81 29.04
N PHE A 69 -1.23 10.13 30.08
CA PHE A 69 -1.13 9.33 31.30
C PHE A 69 -2.37 9.49 32.19
N ALA A 70 -2.87 10.73 32.34
CA ALA A 70 -4.08 11.00 33.10
C ALA A 70 -5.30 10.32 32.46
N GLU A 71 -5.40 10.36 31.13
CA GLU A 71 -6.47 9.71 30.38
C GLU A 71 -6.42 8.18 30.53
N SER A 72 -5.24 7.57 30.37
CA SER A 72 -5.08 6.11 30.47
C SER A 72 -5.31 5.56 31.88
N VAL A 73 -4.98 6.31 32.94
CA VAL A 73 -5.29 5.93 34.33
C VAL A 73 -6.81 5.99 34.60
N SER A 74 -7.51 6.98 34.03
CA SER A 74 -8.97 7.10 34.16
C SER A 74 -9.73 6.00 33.42
N PHE A 75 -9.22 5.57 32.27
CA PHE A 75 -9.83 4.56 31.41
C PHE A 75 -9.40 3.13 31.78
N GLY A 76 -8.33 2.97 32.56
CA GLY A 76 -7.76 1.67 32.96
C GLY A 76 -6.97 0.97 31.86
N ALA A 77 -6.79 1.61 30.70
CA ALA A 77 -6.00 1.15 29.56
C ALA A 77 -5.55 2.35 28.72
N VAL A 78 -4.46 2.19 27.96
CA VAL A 78 -4.05 3.22 26.99
C VAL A 78 -5.09 3.27 25.86
N PRO A 79 -5.74 4.43 25.62
CA PRO A 79 -6.72 4.55 24.56
C PRO A 79 -6.06 4.35 23.19
N ASP A 80 -6.64 3.47 22.36
CA ASP A 80 -6.12 3.18 21.02
C ASP A 80 -6.43 4.35 20.07
N ARG A 81 -5.41 5.14 19.76
CA ARG A 81 -5.51 6.29 18.84
C ARG A 81 -5.18 5.83 17.42
N LEU A 82 -6.13 5.14 16.79
CA LEU A 82 -6.00 4.68 15.41
C LEU A 82 -5.99 5.86 14.44
N ASN A 83 -5.01 5.88 13.54
CA ASN A 83 -4.97 6.84 12.44
C ASN A 83 -5.89 6.37 11.31
N TYR A 84 -7.20 6.60 11.49
CA TYR A 84 -8.24 6.28 10.51
C TYR A 84 -7.95 6.76 9.08
N PRO A 85 -7.48 8.00 8.82
CA PRO A 85 -7.24 8.43 7.45
C PRO A 85 -6.12 7.62 6.79
N ARG A 86 -5.05 7.29 7.51
CA ARG A 86 -3.99 6.40 7.01
C ARG A 86 -4.51 4.98 6.78
N LEU A 87 -5.33 4.47 7.70
CA LEU A 87 -5.86 3.10 7.62
C LEU A 87 -6.82 2.93 6.43
N ILE A 88 -7.73 3.88 6.24
CA ILE A 88 -8.66 3.90 5.10
C ILE A 88 -7.89 4.06 3.79
N PHE A 89 -6.87 4.92 3.75
CA PHE A 89 -6.03 5.09 2.56
C PHE A 89 -5.36 3.77 2.15
N TRP A 90 -4.68 3.09 3.07
CA TRP A 90 -3.99 1.84 2.76
C TRP A 90 -4.95 0.69 2.44
N SER A 91 -6.12 0.66 3.10
CA SER A 91 -7.16 -0.33 2.80
C SER A 91 -7.70 -0.13 1.38
N LEU A 92 -8.09 1.09 1.02
CA LEU A 92 -8.63 1.40 -0.31
C LEU A 92 -7.58 1.19 -1.41
N PHE A 93 -6.34 1.61 -1.14
CA PHE A 93 -5.21 1.41 -2.03
C PHE A 93 -4.92 -0.08 -2.26
N GLY A 94 -4.87 -0.88 -1.18
CA GLY A 94 -4.67 -2.32 -1.24
C GLY A 94 -5.78 -3.03 -2.00
N THR A 95 -7.05 -2.71 -1.71
CA THR A 95 -8.20 -3.25 -2.43
C THR A 95 -8.15 -2.88 -3.91
N GLY A 96 -7.79 -1.63 -4.24
CA GLY A 96 -7.64 -1.18 -5.62
C GLY A 96 -6.58 -1.98 -6.40
N ILE A 97 -5.42 -2.22 -5.80
CA ILE A 97 -4.37 -3.05 -6.42
C ILE A 97 -4.90 -4.45 -6.73
N VAL A 98 -5.56 -5.10 -5.77
CA VAL A 98 -6.10 -6.45 -5.95
C VAL A 98 -7.09 -6.50 -7.12
N VAL A 99 -7.99 -5.52 -7.21
CA VAL A 99 -8.96 -5.43 -8.32
C VAL A 99 -8.24 -5.27 -9.66
N ILE A 100 -7.23 -4.39 -9.74
CA ILE A 100 -6.43 -4.19 -10.96
C ILE A 100 -5.72 -5.49 -11.36
N THR A 101 -5.15 -6.22 -10.40
CA THR A 101 -4.49 -7.51 -10.67
C THR A 101 -5.46 -8.53 -11.25
N VAL A 102 -6.67 -8.65 -10.70
CA VAL A 102 -7.70 -9.57 -11.22
C VAL A 102 -8.09 -9.20 -12.66
N LEU A 103 -8.31 -7.91 -12.93
CA LEU A 103 -8.61 -7.44 -14.29
C LEU A 103 -7.46 -7.70 -15.27
N ALA A 104 -6.21 -7.52 -14.83
CA ALA A 104 -5.04 -7.82 -15.65
C ALA A 104 -4.96 -9.32 -16.01
N ILE A 105 -5.22 -10.21 -15.03
CA ILE A 105 -5.25 -11.66 -15.28
C ILE A 105 -6.36 -12.01 -16.28
N MET A 106 -7.57 -11.46 -16.12
CA MET A 106 -8.66 -11.68 -17.08
C MET A 106 -8.31 -11.19 -18.49
N ALA A 107 -7.71 -10.01 -18.61
CA ALA A 107 -7.31 -9.44 -19.89
C ALA A 107 -6.26 -10.32 -20.60
N VAL A 108 -5.24 -10.77 -19.86
CA VAL A 108 -4.23 -11.70 -20.39
C VAL A 108 -4.87 -13.01 -20.82
N TYR A 109 -5.74 -13.59 -20.00
CA TYR A 109 -6.43 -14.84 -20.31
C TYR A 109 -7.22 -14.74 -21.62
N ASN A 110 -8.03 -13.69 -21.78
CA ASN A 110 -8.80 -13.46 -23.00
C ASN A 110 -7.88 -13.29 -24.21
N TYR A 111 -6.84 -12.48 -24.10
CA TYR A 111 -5.88 -12.27 -25.18
C TYR A 111 -5.16 -13.56 -25.59
N THR A 112 -4.75 -14.38 -24.61
CA THR A 112 -4.07 -15.65 -24.87
C THR A 112 -4.97 -16.66 -25.56
N ILE A 113 -6.23 -16.81 -25.12
CA ILE A 113 -7.16 -17.74 -25.77
C ILE A 113 -7.48 -17.29 -27.19
N THR A 114 -7.86 -16.03 -27.39
CA THR A 114 -8.18 -15.53 -28.73
C THR A 114 -6.99 -15.64 -29.68
N SER A 115 -5.78 -15.33 -29.20
CA SER A 115 -4.57 -15.48 -30.02
C SER A 115 -4.27 -16.94 -30.37
N ALA A 116 -4.41 -17.85 -29.40
CA ALA A 116 -4.18 -19.27 -29.62
C ALA A 116 -5.21 -19.89 -30.58
N GLU A 117 -6.47 -19.50 -30.47
CA GLU A 117 -7.53 -19.90 -31.40
C GLU A 117 -7.27 -19.38 -32.80
N GLN A 118 -6.87 -18.12 -32.93
CA GLN A 118 -6.60 -17.51 -34.24
C GLN A 118 -5.37 -18.09 -34.92
N SER A 119 -4.30 -18.39 -34.16
CA SER A 119 -3.12 -19.09 -34.69
C SER A 119 -3.47 -20.50 -35.15
N ARG A 120 -4.25 -21.27 -34.39
CA ARG A 120 -4.68 -22.62 -34.77
C ARG A 120 -5.62 -22.63 -35.97
N ALA A 121 -6.55 -21.68 -36.02
CA ALA A 121 -7.45 -21.51 -37.15
C ALA A 121 -6.66 -21.20 -38.43
N SER A 122 -5.72 -20.25 -38.36
CA SER A 122 -4.85 -19.92 -39.49
C SER A 122 -4.01 -21.11 -39.94
N GLU A 123 -3.33 -21.81 -39.01
CA GLU A 123 -2.47 -22.95 -39.35
C GLU A 123 -3.28 -24.12 -39.97
N SER A 124 -4.48 -24.40 -39.45
CA SER A 124 -5.37 -25.42 -40.02
C SER A 124 -5.92 -25.02 -41.40
N GLN A 125 -6.23 -23.74 -41.62
CA GLN A 125 -6.73 -23.28 -42.92
C GLN A 125 -5.63 -23.33 -43.99
N PHE A 126 -4.40 -22.91 -43.66
CA PHE A 126 -3.29 -22.93 -44.62
C PHE A 126 -2.89 -24.34 -45.05
N TYR A 127 -2.82 -25.30 -44.12
CA TYR A 127 -2.49 -26.68 -44.46
C TYR A 127 -3.52 -27.28 -45.43
N ASN A 128 -4.80 -27.11 -45.13
CA ASN A 128 -5.89 -27.61 -45.97
C ASN A 128 -5.90 -26.98 -47.37
N ILE A 129 -5.63 -25.67 -47.49
CA ILE A 129 -5.66 -24.99 -48.80
C ILE A 129 -4.54 -25.49 -49.71
N SER A 130 -3.30 -25.61 -49.20
CA SER A 130 -2.17 -26.05 -50.01
C SER A 130 -2.29 -27.49 -50.52
N GLU A 131 -2.86 -28.38 -49.70
CA GLU A 131 -3.12 -29.76 -50.09
C GLU A 131 -4.28 -29.86 -51.08
N LEU A 132 -5.34 -29.04 -50.91
CA LEU A 132 -6.44 -28.95 -51.86
C LEU A 132 -5.95 -28.46 -53.23
N GLU A 133 -5.13 -27.41 -53.26
CA GLU A 133 -4.59 -26.82 -54.48
C GLU A 133 -3.68 -27.81 -55.23
N ALA A 134 -2.83 -28.54 -54.51
CA ALA A 134 -2.00 -29.58 -55.10
C ALA A 134 -2.83 -30.73 -55.68
N ARG A 135 -3.91 -31.12 -54.98
CA ARG A 135 -4.83 -32.17 -55.45
C ARG A 135 -5.60 -31.72 -56.69
N ASP A 136 -6.11 -30.49 -56.67
CA ASP A 136 -6.90 -29.93 -57.76
C ASP A 136 -6.02 -29.74 -59.01
N SER A 137 -4.81 -29.20 -58.88
CA SER A 137 -3.84 -29.15 -59.98
C SER A 137 -3.57 -30.54 -60.57
N ALA A 138 -3.35 -31.56 -59.74
CA ALA A 138 -3.14 -32.92 -60.25
C ALA A 138 -4.37 -33.48 -61.00
N ILE A 139 -5.59 -33.09 -60.63
CA ILE A 139 -6.82 -33.46 -61.34
C ILE A 139 -6.93 -32.72 -62.67
N LEU A 140 -6.63 -31.41 -62.68
CA LEU A 140 -6.71 -30.54 -63.85
C LEU A 140 -5.64 -30.82 -64.90
N ASP A 141 -4.49 -31.37 -64.49
CA ASP A 141 -3.35 -31.66 -65.37
C ASP A 141 -3.30 -33.13 -65.83
N SER A 142 -4.26 -33.97 -65.43
CA SER A 142 -4.25 -35.40 -65.73
C SER A 142 -5.48 -35.88 -66.49
N TYR A 143 -5.25 -36.82 -67.41
CA TYR A 143 -6.31 -37.59 -68.04
C TYR A 143 -6.99 -38.52 -67.04
N GLY A 144 -8.29 -38.77 -67.23
CA GLY A 144 -9.02 -39.71 -66.41
C GLY A 144 -10.46 -39.91 -66.88
N VAL A 145 -11.15 -40.83 -66.21
CA VAL A 145 -12.56 -41.09 -66.49
C VAL A 145 -13.40 -40.50 -65.37
N VAL A 146 -14.41 -39.71 -65.74
CA VAL A 146 -15.35 -39.10 -64.80
C VAL A 146 -16.59 -39.98 -64.68
N ASP A 147 -17.14 -40.38 -65.83
CA ASP A 147 -18.27 -41.29 -65.90
C ASP A 147 -18.11 -42.25 -67.09
N LEU A 148 -18.04 -43.55 -66.80
CA LEU A 148 -17.89 -44.61 -67.81
C LEU A 148 -19.21 -44.94 -68.52
N GLU A 149 -20.35 -44.75 -67.85
CA GLU A 149 -21.67 -45.10 -68.37
C GLU A 149 -22.17 -44.01 -69.33
N GLU A 150 -21.88 -42.75 -69.02
CA GLU A 150 -22.19 -41.61 -69.90
C GLU A 150 -21.06 -41.29 -70.90
N GLY A 151 -19.91 -41.97 -70.82
CA GLY A 151 -18.78 -41.78 -71.72
C GLY A 151 -18.06 -40.44 -71.53
N ILE A 152 -18.09 -39.89 -70.31
CA ILE A 152 -17.51 -38.59 -69.96
C ILE A 152 -16.07 -38.79 -69.45
N TYR A 153 -15.13 -38.24 -70.19
CA TYR A 153 -13.70 -38.27 -69.89
C TYR A 153 -13.19 -36.88 -69.49
N ARG A 154 -12.20 -36.84 -68.59
CA ARG A 154 -11.43 -35.62 -68.32
C ARG A 154 -10.13 -35.62 -69.13
N ILE A 155 -9.77 -34.45 -69.61
CA ILE A 155 -8.51 -34.17 -70.30
C ILE A 155 -7.82 -33.00 -69.58
N PRO A 156 -6.48 -32.89 -69.67
CA PRO A 156 -5.75 -31.78 -69.08
C PRO A 156 -6.22 -30.44 -69.64
N ILE A 157 -6.19 -29.40 -68.81
CA ILE A 157 -6.63 -28.04 -69.20
C ILE A 157 -5.94 -27.56 -70.46
N ASP A 158 -4.63 -27.75 -70.60
CA ASP A 158 -3.88 -27.29 -71.78
C ASP A 158 -4.40 -27.94 -73.08
N SER A 159 -4.77 -29.21 -73.00
CA SER A 159 -5.34 -29.95 -74.13
C SER A 159 -6.76 -29.49 -74.43
N ALA A 160 -7.57 -29.26 -73.40
CA ALA A 160 -8.92 -28.70 -73.55
C ALA A 160 -8.89 -27.30 -74.18
N MET A 161 -7.98 -26.44 -73.74
CA MET A 161 -7.80 -25.08 -74.28
C MET A 161 -7.39 -25.11 -75.75
N THR A 162 -6.53 -26.06 -76.12
CA THR A 162 -6.10 -26.24 -77.53
C THR A 162 -7.29 -26.65 -78.40
N LEU A 163 -8.09 -27.62 -77.95
CA LEU A 163 -9.28 -28.07 -78.68
C LEU A 163 -10.31 -26.95 -78.86
N ILE A 164 -10.60 -26.20 -77.79
CA ILE A 164 -11.54 -25.07 -77.86
C ILE A 164 -11.03 -23.97 -78.79
N ALA A 165 -9.73 -23.69 -78.78
CA ALA A 165 -9.15 -22.69 -79.69
C ALA A 165 -9.23 -23.14 -81.15
N GLU A 166 -9.01 -24.43 -81.43
CA GLU A 166 -9.12 -25.02 -82.77
C GLU A 166 -10.58 -25.08 -83.26
N GLU A 167 -11.55 -25.29 -82.38
CA GLU A 167 -12.99 -25.27 -82.71
C GLU A 167 -13.57 -23.86 -82.90
N ALA A 168 -12.89 -22.84 -82.38
CA ALA A 168 -13.32 -21.44 -82.48
C ALA A 168 -12.85 -20.74 -83.77
N GLU A 169 -11.95 -21.36 -84.54
CA GLU A 169 -11.56 -20.94 -85.91
C GLU A 169 -12.51 -21.50 -86.98
#